data_AF-A0A8W8M8I6-F1
#
_entry.id   AF-A0A8W8M8I6-F1
#
_cell.length_a   1.000
_cell.length_b   1.000
_cell.length_c   1.000
_cell.angle_alpha   90.00
_cell.angle_beta   90.00
_cell.angle_gamma   90.00
#
_symmetry.space_group_name_H-M   'P 1'
#
loop_
_entity.id
_entity.type
_entity.pdbx_description
1 polymer ?
#
loop_
_entity_poly.entity_id
_entity_poly.type
_entity_poly.pdbx_seq_one_letter_code
_entity_poly.pdbx_strand_id
1 'polypeptide(L)'
;MKRIFVYGTLKNGQPNHFRLMDPGTGTTLFVGVGQTVEKYPLVIERSWNMPCLLHVPGTGWHVKGEIYDVDDEKMKFLDYFEDHPEMYTRTVILAEYTNSKDTQCSDPDSQSSAPKSKENQPNTRSECWCYFYNDRDFVRDLPHIDVYDSKGDHGLEYDASIDAKFDKDKKS
;
A
#
# COMPACT_ATOMS: atom_id res chain seq x y z
N MET A 1 8.91 -8.81 -14.04
CA MET A 1 7.98 -7.95 -13.29
C MET A 1 7.76 -8.58 -11.93
N LYS A 2 7.73 -7.75 -10.88
CA LYS A 2 7.50 -8.11 -9.49
C LYS A 2 6.19 -7.48 -9.07
N ARG A 3 5.40 -8.19 -8.27
CA ARG A 3 4.17 -7.66 -7.72
C ARG A 3 4.41 -7.09 -6.33
N ILE A 4 3.90 -5.91 -6.06
CA ILE A 4 4.01 -5.24 -4.76
C ILE A 4 2.61 -4.99 -4.19
N PHE A 5 2.53 -4.94 -2.85
CA PHE A 5 1.36 -4.52 -2.10
C PHE A 5 1.70 -3.28 -1.28
N VAL A 6 1.03 -2.17 -1.55
CA VAL A 6 1.21 -0.90 -0.84
C VAL A 6 -0.01 -0.59 0.02
N TYR A 7 0.23 -0.27 1.29
CA TYR A 7 -0.82 0.00 2.29
C TYR A 7 -0.81 1.45 2.79
N GLY A 8 0.31 2.16 2.62
CA GLY A 8 0.60 3.44 3.24
C GLY A 8 0.64 4.62 2.26
N THR A 9 1.70 5.43 2.37
CA THR A 9 1.85 6.73 1.69
C THR A 9 1.97 6.63 0.15
N LEU A 10 2.27 5.44 -0.38
CA LEU A 10 2.39 5.18 -1.83
C LEU A 10 1.05 4.88 -2.52
N LYS A 11 -0.04 4.64 -1.79
CA LYS A 11 -1.37 4.39 -2.38
C LYS A 11 -1.89 5.59 -3.15
N ASN A 12 -2.81 5.37 -4.09
CA ASN A 12 -3.46 6.47 -4.80
C ASN A 12 -4.13 7.45 -3.82
N GLY A 13 -3.97 8.75 -4.07
CA GLY A 13 -4.44 9.82 -3.20
C GLY A 13 -3.61 10.06 -1.93
N GLN A 14 -2.56 9.27 -1.69
CA GLN A 14 -1.66 9.44 -0.54
C GLN A 14 -0.40 10.24 -0.89
N PRO A 15 0.30 10.83 0.11
CA PRO A 15 1.32 11.86 -0.12
C PRO A 15 2.46 11.47 -1.05
N ASN A 16 2.87 10.20 -1.07
CA ASN A 16 4.03 9.73 -1.84
C ASN A 16 3.65 8.96 -3.11
N HIS A 17 2.37 8.95 -3.51
CA HIS A 17 1.93 8.25 -4.73
C HIS A 17 2.67 8.67 -6.00
N PHE A 18 3.02 9.96 -6.11
CA PHE A 18 3.75 10.49 -7.26
C PHE A 18 5.13 9.84 -7.45
N ARG A 19 5.75 9.33 -6.38
CA ARG A 19 7.04 8.62 -6.43
C ARG A 19 6.88 7.23 -7.03
N LEU A 20 5.82 6.52 -6.65
CA LEU A 20 5.48 5.21 -7.22
C LEU A 20 5.21 5.33 -8.73
N MET A 21 4.57 6.41 -9.16
CA MET A 21 4.18 6.65 -10.55
C MET A 21 5.24 7.40 -11.39
N ASP A 22 6.40 7.75 -10.81
CA ASP A 22 7.49 8.43 -11.54
C ASP A 22 8.06 7.49 -12.63
N PRO A 23 7.92 7.81 -13.93
CA PRO A 23 8.44 6.97 -15.00
C PRO A 23 9.97 6.99 -15.07
N GLY A 24 10.63 7.97 -14.45
CA GLY A 24 12.09 8.07 -14.37
C GLY A 24 12.70 7.10 -13.36
N THR A 25 11.89 6.34 -12.63
CA THR A 25 12.35 5.36 -11.64
C THR A 25 11.88 3.94 -11.97
N GLY A 26 11.55 3.68 -13.23
CA GLY A 26 11.07 2.38 -13.72
C GLY A 26 9.56 2.33 -13.97
N THR A 27 9.07 1.17 -14.40
CA THR A 27 7.67 0.94 -14.76
C THR A 27 6.82 0.51 -13.56
N THR A 28 5.59 1.02 -13.53
CA THR A 28 4.56 0.67 -12.54
C THR A 28 3.23 0.51 -13.27
N LEU A 29 2.51 -0.59 -13.00
CA LEU A 29 1.19 -0.87 -13.54
C LEU A 29 0.22 -1.19 -12.39
N PHE A 30 -0.88 -0.44 -12.29
CA PHE A 30 -1.94 -0.74 -11.33
C PHE A 30 -2.64 -2.06 -11.68
N VAL A 31 -2.77 -2.94 -10.70
CA VAL A 31 -3.44 -4.24 -10.82
C VAL A 31 -4.84 -4.16 -10.22
N GLY A 32 -4.96 -3.68 -8.99
CA GLY A 32 -6.25 -3.62 -8.30
C GLY A 32 -6.18 -3.18 -6.84
N VAL A 33 -7.35 -2.98 -6.23
CA VAL A 33 -7.52 -2.73 -4.80
C VAL A 33 -7.72 -4.07 -4.09
N GLY A 34 -7.08 -4.23 -2.94
CA GLY A 34 -7.10 -5.48 -2.20
C GLY A 34 -6.79 -5.33 -0.72
N GLN A 35 -6.60 -6.46 -0.06
CA GLN A 35 -6.19 -6.53 1.33
C GLN A 35 -5.27 -7.72 1.58
N THR A 36 -4.55 -7.68 2.70
CA THR A 36 -3.72 -8.81 3.15
C THR A 36 -4.60 -10.00 3.53
N VAL A 37 -4.21 -11.21 3.12
CA VAL A 37 -4.92 -12.44 3.55
C VAL A 37 -4.66 -12.73 5.02
N GLU A 38 -3.42 -12.55 5.47
CA GLU A 38 -3.07 -12.62 6.89
C GLU A 38 -3.35 -11.27 7.58
N LYS A 39 -3.64 -11.30 8.87
CA LYS A 39 -3.79 -10.09 9.69
C LYS A 39 -2.44 -9.55 10.11
N TYR A 40 -2.29 -8.23 10.03
CA TYR A 40 -1.11 -7.54 10.53
C TYR A 40 -1.51 -6.28 11.33
N PRO A 41 -0.72 -5.90 12.35
CA PRO A 41 -0.83 -4.58 12.96
C PRO A 41 -0.33 -3.52 11.98
N LEU A 42 -1.23 -2.66 11.53
CA LEU A 42 -0.89 -1.39 10.89
C LEU A 42 -1.14 -0.29 11.91
N VAL A 43 -0.11 0.50 12.21
CA VAL A 43 -0.16 1.60 13.17
C VAL A 43 0.34 2.89 12.51
N ILE A 44 0.02 4.04 13.10
CA ILE A 44 0.58 5.34 12.69
C ILE A 44 1.61 5.76 13.74
N GLU A 45 2.89 5.78 13.37
CA GLU A 45 3.98 6.28 14.22
C GLU A 45 3.80 7.79 14.47
N ARG A 46 4.18 8.31 15.64
CA ARG A 46 3.76 9.65 16.10
C ARG A 46 4.76 10.79 15.79
N SER A 47 5.99 10.48 15.43
CA SER A 47 7.04 11.47 15.13
C SER A 47 6.83 12.07 13.74
N TRP A 48 6.44 11.25 12.76
CA TRP A 48 6.19 11.72 11.38
C TRP A 48 4.83 11.29 10.82
N ASN A 49 3.96 10.70 11.64
CA ASN A 49 2.63 10.24 11.22
C ASN A 49 2.70 9.23 10.06
N MET A 50 3.75 8.42 10.04
CA MET A 50 3.99 7.43 8.99
C MET A 50 3.23 6.11 9.30
N PRO A 51 2.61 5.48 8.30
CA PRO A 51 2.03 4.15 8.45
C PRO A 51 3.10 3.07 8.59
N CYS A 52 3.12 2.38 9.72
CA CYS A 52 4.05 1.27 9.99
C CYS A 52 3.30 -0.06 10.05
N LEU A 53 3.57 -0.95 9.08
CA LEU A 53 3.07 -2.33 9.13
C LEU A 53 4.05 -3.21 9.91
N LEU A 54 3.59 -3.83 10.99
CA LEU A 54 4.45 -4.64 11.86
C LEU A 54 4.37 -6.12 11.46
N HIS A 55 5.52 -6.80 11.40
CA HIS A 55 5.55 -8.22 11.03
C HIS A 55 5.15 -9.12 12.22
N VAL A 56 3.84 -9.11 12.52
CA VAL A 56 3.19 -9.88 13.60
C VAL A 56 1.97 -10.57 13.04
N PRO A 57 2.16 -11.63 12.22
CA PRO A 57 1.05 -12.31 11.56
C PRO A 57 0.01 -12.80 12.59
N GLY A 58 -1.27 -12.72 12.22
CA GLY A 58 -2.39 -13.11 13.06
C GLY A 58 -2.88 -12.02 14.03
N THR A 59 -2.24 -10.85 14.07
CA THR A 59 -2.61 -9.73 14.94
C THR A 59 -3.10 -8.54 14.12
N GLY A 60 -3.98 -7.70 14.67
CA GLY A 60 -4.50 -6.52 13.97
C GLY A 60 -5.59 -6.87 12.97
N TRP A 61 -5.46 -6.39 11.74
CA TRP A 61 -6.53 -6.43 10.72
C TRP A 61 -6.03 -6.98 9.39
N HIS A 62 -6.97 -7.33 8.52
CA HIS A 62 -6.68 -7.47 7.09
C HIS A 62 -6.46 -6.07 6.53
N VAL A 63 -5.21 -5.73 6.25
CA VAL A 63 -4.82 -4.38 5.90
C VAL A 63 -5.20 -4.12 4.45
N LYS A 64 -5.96 -3.05 4.21
CA LYS A 64 -6.41 -2.61 2.88
C LYS A 64 -5.32 -1.83 2.18
N GLY A 65 -5.14 -2.12 0.89
CA GLY A 65 -4.11 -1.52 0.07
C GLY A 65 -4.35 -1.72 -1.41
N GLU A 66 -3.29 -1.52 -2.17
CA GLU A 66 -3.29 -1.56 -3.62
C GLU A 66 -2.17 -2.47 -4.12
N ILE A 67 -2.41 -3.10 -5.26
CA ILE A 67 -1.46 -4.00 -5.90
C ILE A 67 -0.98 -3.38 -7.19
N TYR A 68 0.34 -3.42 -7.38
CA TYR A 68 1.00 -2.95 -8.59
C TYR A 68 1.99 -4.00 -9.10
N ASP A 69 2.10 -4.11 -10.42
CA ASP A 69 3.21 -4.79 -11.07
C ASP A 69 4.28 -3.76 -11.40
N VAL A 70 5.53 -4.04 -10.98
CA VAL A 70 6.69 -3.17 -11.15
C VAL A 70 7.84 -3.91 -11.79
N ASP A 71 8.75 -3.20 -12.46
CA ASP A 71 10.02 -3.79 -12.91
C ASP A 71 11.09 -3.79 -11.82
N ASP A 72 12.27 -4.31 -12.18
CA ASP A 72 13.40 -4.40 -11.25
C ASP A 72 14.01 -3.04 -10.91
N GLU A 73 13.88 -2.04 -11.79
CA GLU A 73 14.36 -0.68 -11.56
C GLU A 73 13.49 0.02 -10.51
N LYS A 74 12.17 -0.05 -10.69
CA LYS A 74 11.19 0.43 -9.72
C LYS A 74 11.33 -0.27 -8.38
N MET A 75 11.61 -1.57 -8.39
CA MET A 75 11.84 -2.29 -7.14
C MET A 75 13.06 -1.76 -6.37
N LYS A 76 14.18 -1.48 -7.07
CA LYS A 76 15.37 -0.88 -6.43
C LYS A 76 15.10 0.52 -5.90
N PHE A 77 14.33 1.32 -6.64
CA PHE A 77 13.91 2.64 -6.20
C PHE A 77 13.11 2.57 -4.90
N LEU A 78 12.15 1.66 -4.82
CA LEU A 78 11.34 1.46 -3.61
C LEU A 78 12.19 0.97 -2.44
N ASP A 79 13.13 0.05 -2.66
CA ASP A 79 14.05 -0.39 -1.60
C ASP A 79 14.88 0.79 -1.06
N TYR A 80 15.34 1.70 -1.93
CA TYR A 80 16.04 2.92 -1.50
C TYR A 80 15.12 3.92 -0.78
N PHE A 81 13.89 4.13 -1.28
CA PHE A 81 12.93 5.07 -0.71
C PHE A 81 12.44 4.64 0.69
N GLU A 82 12.18 3.35 0.88
CA GLU A 82 11.72 2.77 2.15
C GLU A 82 12.90 2.48 3.11
N ASP A 83 14.12 2.94 2.79
CA ASP A 83 15.34 2.74 3.57
C ASP A 83 15.54 1.26 3.96
N HIS A 84 15.44 0.37 2.97
CA HIS A 84 15.58 -1.07 3.15
C HIS A 84 17.06 -1.52 3.13
N PRO A 85 17.50 -2.38 4.07
CA PRO A 85 16.77 -3.06 5.16
C PRO A 85 16.73 -2.35 6.53
N GLU A 86 17.11 -1.08 6.63
CA GLU A 86 17.32 -0.35 7.88
C GLU A 86 15.99 0.04 8.55
N MET A 87 15.14 0.82 7.87
CA MET A 87 13.83 1.25 8.39
C MET A 87 12.74 0.20 8.12
N TYR A 88 12.71 -0.33 6.90
CA TYR A 88 11.76 -1.36 6.48
C TYR A 88 12.44 -2.60 5.92
N THR A 89 11.87 -3.77 6.20
CA THR A 89 12.24 -5.03 5.55
C THR A 89 11.15 -5.48 4.59
N ARG A 90 11.52 -5.74 3.33
CA ARG A 90 10.59 -6.26 2.33
C ARG A 90 10.45 -7.79 2.44
N THR A 91 9.21 -8.26 2.54
CA THR A 91 8.84 -9.69 2.64
C THR A 91 7.70 -10.02 1.67
N VAL A 92 7.63 -11.27 1.21
CA VAL A 92 6.49 -11.74 0.39
C VAL A 92 5.31 -12.07 1.30
N ILE A 93 4.13 -11.53 0.96
CA ILE A 93 2.86 -11.85 1.61
C ILE A 93 1.83 -12.30 0.57
N LEU A 94 0.76 -12.95 1.04
CA LEU A 94 -0.40 -13.23 0.21
C LEU A 94 -1.42 -12.09 0.37
N ALA A 95 -1.83 -11.49 -0.75
CA ALA A 95 -2.90 -10.50 -0.80
C ALA A 95 -4.04 -11.00 -1.68
N GLU A 96 -5.27 -10.62 -1.33
CA GLU A 96 -6.46 -10.85 -2.12
C GLU A 96 -6.99 -9.53 -2.70
N TYR A 97 -7.42 -9.52 -3.95
CA TYR A 97 -7.80 -8.30 -4.66
C TYR A 97 -8.83 -8.54 -5.77
N THR A 98 -9.46 -7.45 -6.20
CA THR A 98 -10.29 -7.41 -7.41
C THR A 98 -9.49 -6.74 -8.53
N ASN A 99 -9.45 -7.36 -9.71
CA ASN A 99 -8.66 -6.84 -10.82
C ASN A 99 -9.34 -5.60 -11.42
N SER A 100 -8.55 -4.58 -11.75
CA SER A 100 -9.04 -3.33 -12.37
C SER A 100 -9.72 -3.53 -13.74
N LYS A 101 -9.39 -4.64 -14.42
CA LYS A 101 -10.04 -5.03 -15.68
C LYS A 101 -11.46 -5.57 -15.50
N ASP A 102 -11.82 -6.05 -14.30
CA ASP A 102 -13.16 -6.56 -14.01
C ASP A 102 -14.16 -5.42 -13.71
N THR A 103 -13.68 -4.17 -13.60
CA THR A 103 -14.49 -2.98 -13.30
C THR A 103 -14.98 -2.22 -14.53
N GLN A 104 -14.56 -2.60 -15.75
CA GLN A 104 -15.06 -2.00 -17.00
C GLN A 104 -16.00 -2.96 -17.73
N CYS A 105 -17.30 -2.81 -17.47
CA CYS A 105 -18.42 -3.08 -18.38
C CYS A 105 -19.72 -2.73 -17.64
N SER A 106 -20.13 -1.47 -17.74
CA SER A 106 -21.53 -1.09 -17.63
C SER A 106 -21.72 0.13 -18.51
N ASP A 107 -22.07 -0.13 -19.77
CA ASP A 107 -22.60 0.87 -20.67
C ASP A 107 -23.82 1.57 -20.03
N PRO A 108 -24.02 2.89 -20.21
CA PRO A 108 -25.10 3.61 -19.54
C PRO A 108 -26.49 3.38 -20.15
N ASP A 109 -26.65 2.52 -21.16
CA ASP A 109 -27.87 2.48 -21.97
C ASP A 109 -28.52 1.10 -21.97
N SER A 110 -29.23 0.78 -20.88
CA SER A 110 -30.31 -0.22 -20.89
C SER A 110 -31.26 0.03 -19.73
N GLN A 111 -32.43 0.58 -20.09
CA GLN A 111 -33.60 0.70 -19.22
C GLN A 111 -34.07 -0.67 -18.71
N SER A 112 -34.48 -0.70 -17.44
CA SER A 112 -35.39 -1.68 -16.82
C SER A 112 -34.85 -3.10 -16.56
N SER A 113 -34.39 -3.32 -15.32
CA SER A 113 -34.97 -4.30 -14.37
C SER A 113 -34.09 -4.40 -13.11
N ALA A 114 -34.74 -4.67 -11.97
CA ALA A 114 -34.26 -4.78 -10.58
C ALA A 114 -32.75 -5.06 -10.33
N PRO A 115 -32.16 -4.53 -9.23
CA PRO A 115 -30.74 -4.66 -8.94
C PRO A 115 -30.38 -6.14 -8.68
N LYS A 116 -29.71 -6.78 -9.64
CA LYS A 116 -28.98 -8.01 -9.40
C LYS A 116 -27.71 -7.64 -8.64
N SER A 117 -27.63 -8.07 -7.39
CA SER A 117 -26.44 -8.08 -6.55
C SER A 117 -25.22 -8.57 -7.35
N LYS A 118 -24.28 -7.67 -7.64
CA LYS A 118 -22.93 -8.02 -8.11
C LYS A 118 -22.15 -8.60 -6.93
N GLU A 119 -22.48 -9.81 -6.53
CA GLU A 119 -21.79 -10.56 -5.49
C GLU A 119 -21.45 -11.94 -6.08
N ASN A 120 -20.18 -12.37 -5.97
CA ASN A 120 -19.56 -13.58 -6.51
C ASN A 120 -18.68 -13.44 -7.77
N GLN A 121 -17.70 -12.54 -7.77
CA GLN A 121 -16.40 -12.92 -8.33
C GLN A 121 -15.45 -13.25 -7.18
N PRO A 122 -14.79 -14.43 -7.17
CA PRO A 122 -13.83 -14.75 -6.14
C PRO A 122 -12.65 -13.77 -6.21
N ASN A 123 -12.29 -13.16 -5.07
CA ASN A 123 -11.09 -12.33 -4.99
C ASN A 123 -9.88 -13.13 -5.49
N THR A 124 -9.13 -12.56 -6.43
CA THR A 124 -7.89 -13.17 -6.91
C THR A 124 -6.85 -13.07 -5.79
N ARG A 125 -6.07 -14.13 -5.57
CA ARG A 125 -4.96 -14.13 -4.61
C ARG A 125 -3.63 -14.12 -5.33
N SER A 126 -2.68 -13.34 -4.82
CA SER A 126 -1.32 -13.30 -5.37
C SER A 126 -0.30 -13.08 -4.27
N GLU A 127 0.88 -13.66 -4.47
CA GLU A 127 2.08 -13.28 -3.74
C GLU A 127 2.49 -11.86 -4.15
N CYS A 128 2.77 -11.02 -3.16
CA CYS A 128 3.15 -9.63 -3.31
C CYS A 128 4.30 -9.31 -2.37
N TRP A 129 5.27 -8.54 -2.82
CA TRP A 129 6.25 -7.93 -1.93
C TRP A 129 5.61 -6.80 -1.12
N CYS A 130 5.89 -6.75 0.17
CA CYS A 130 5.37 -5.77 1.10
C CYS A 130 6.47 -5.35 2.09
N TYR A 131 6.50 -4.06 2.45
CA TYR A 131 7.47 -3.50 3.40
C TYR A 131 6.94 -3.57 4.82
N PHE A 132 7.73 -4.08 5.75
CA PHE A 132 7.42 -4.15 7.18
C PHE A 132 8.38 -3.28 7.98
N TYR A 133 7.84 -2.51 8.92
CA TYR A 133 8.62 -1.61 9.76
C TYR A 133 9.41 -2.40 10.81
N ASN A 134 10.70 -2.07 10.97
CA ASN A 134 11.62 -2.84 11.81
C ASN A 134 11.56 -2.45 13.29
N ASP A 135 11.42 -1.17 13.63
CA ASP A 135 11.43 -0.70 15.02
C ASP A 135 10.05 -0.85 15.67
N ARG A 136 9.89 -1.84 16.54
CA ARG A 136 8.57 -2.15 17.11
C ARG A 136 8.38 -1.58 18.50
N ASP A 137 9.44 -1.18 19.19
CA ASP A 137 9.38 -0.93 20.63
C ASP A 137 8.53 0.29 20.97
N PHE A 138 8.58 1.32 20.13
CA PHE A 138 7.84 2.57 20.34
C PHE A 138 6.42 2.57 19.77
N VAL A 139 6.09 1.59 18.93
CA VAL A 139 4.83 1.58 18.16
C VAL A 139 3.91 0.41 18.49
N ARG A 140 4.37 -0.57 19.28
CA ARG A 140 3.62 -1.81 19.59
C ARG A 140 2.26 -1.55 20.26
N ASP A 141 2.16 -0.51 21.08
CA ASP A 141 0.95 -0.22 21.87
C ASP A 141 0.03 0.82 21.21
N LEU A 142 0.33 1.21 19.96
CA LEU A 142 -0.48 2.16 19.20
C LEU A 142 -1.74 1.50 18.62
N PRO A 143 -2.83 2.27 18.41
CA PRO A 143 -4.06 1.74 17.83
C PRO A 143 -3.84 1.14 16.44
N HIS A 144 -4.39 -0.05 16.21
CA HIS A 144 -4.35 -0.72 14.91
C HIS A 144 -5.47 -0.21 14.01
N ILE A 145 -5.12 0.15 12.78
CA ILE A 145 -6.06 0.51 11.72
C ILE A 145 -6.06 -0.55 10.62
N ASP A 146 -7.15 -0.65 9.86
CA ASP A 146 -7.24 -1.54 8.70
C ASP A 146 -6.93 -0.81 7.38
N VAL A 147 -7.03 0.52 7.36
CA VAL A 147 -6.70 1.35 6.21
C VAL A 147 -6.02 2.64 6.67
N TYR A 148 -4.87 2.93 6.07
CA TYR A 148 -4.22 4.23 6.24
C TYR A 148 -4.79 5.28 5.29
N ASP A 149 -5.04 6.48 5.82
CA ASP A 149 -5.26 7.69 5.06
C ASP A 149 -4.61 8.87 5.80
N SER A 150 -3.64 9.55 5.19
CA SER A 150 -3.00 10.73 5.78
C SER A 150 -4.01 11.80 6.22
N LYS A 151 -5.18 11.90 5.57
CA LYS A 151 -6.22 12.88 5.93
C LYS A 151 -7.41 12.23 6.64
N GLY A 152 -7.18 11.06 7.25
CA GLY A 152 -8.17 10.31 8.00
C GLY A 152 -8.64 11.02 9.28
N ASP A 153 -9.67 10.44 9.89
CA ASP A 153 -10.33 10.93 11.11
C ASP A 153 -9.44 10.88 12.36
N HIS A 154 -8.28 10.20 12.30
CA HIS A 154 -7.28 10.20 13.36
C HIS A 154 -6.56 11.55 13.54
N GLY A 155 -6.63 12.46 12.56
CA GLY A 155 -6.04 13.80 12.65
C GLY A 155 -4.51 13.82 12.69
N LEU A 156 -3.87 12.75 12.20
CA LEU A 156 -2.41 12.59 12.14
C LEU A 156 -1.97 12.65 10.68
N GLU A 157 -1.87 13.87 10.14
CA GLU A 157 -1.41 14.07 8.75
C GLU A 157 0.09 13.78 8.61
N TYR A 158 0.45 13.06 7.56
CA TYR A 158 1.83 12.69 7.25
C TYR A 158 2.76 13.90 7.24
N ASP A 159 3.84 13.83 8.01
CA ASP A 159 4.87 14.86 7.98
C ASP A 159 5.91 14.52 6.91
N ALA A 160 5.79 15.18 5.75
CA ALA A 160 6.70 14.99 4.62
C ALA A 160 8.15 15.46 4.90
N SER A 161 8.43 16.07 6.06
CA SER A 161 9.80 16.44 6.44
C SER A 161 10.72 15.22 6.62
N ILE A 162 10.17 14.02 6.89
CA ILE A 162 10.94 12.77 6.93
C ILE A 162 11.59 12.42 5.58
N ASP A 163 10.94 12.81 4.48
CA ASP A 163 11.42 12.57 3.12
C ASP A 163 12.50 13.57 2.69
N ALA A 164 12.80 14.58 3.51
CA ALA A 164 13.73 15.66 3.14
C ALA A 164 15.16 15.19 2.87
N LYS A 165 15.60 14.10 3.51
CA LYS A 165 16.91 13.49 3.22
C LYS A 165 16.92 12.89 1.81
N PHE A 166 15.90 12.09 1.50
CA PHE A 166 15.71 11.49 0.18
C PHE A 166 15.63 12.55 -0.93
N ASP A 167 14.84 13.62 -0.70
CA ASP A 167 14.65 14.68 -1.69
C ASP A 167 15.91 15.52 -1.94
N LYS A 168 16.87 15.54 -1.00
CA LYS A 168 18.20 16.16 -1.20
C LYS A 168 19.10 15.29 -2.06
N ASP A 169 19.14 13.99 -1.78
CA ASP A 169 20.01 13.05 -2.48
C ASP A 169 19.65 12.92 -3.98
N LYS A 170 18.36 13.04 -4.35
CA LYS A 170 17.92 13.04 -5.77
C LYS A 170 18.34 14.30 -6.54
N LYS A 171 18.66 15.41 -5.87
CA LYS A 171 19.03 16.69 -6.51
C LYS A 171 20.54 16.82 -6.76
N SER A 172 21.35 15.90 -6.26
CA SER A 172 22.80 15.84 -6.50
C SER A 172 23.14 15.01 -7.72
#